data_AF-A0A225NC60-F1
#
_entry.id   AF-A0A225NC60-F1
#
_cell.length_a   1.000
_cell.length_b   1.000
_cell.length_c   1.000
_cell.angle_alpha   90.00
_cell.angle_beta   90.00
_cell.angle_gamma   90.00
#
_symmetry.space_group_name_H-M   'P 1'
#
loop_
_entity.id
_entity.type
_entity.pdbx_description
1 polymer ?
#
loop_
_entity_poly.entity_id
_entity_poly.type
_entity_poly.pdbx_seq_one_letter_code
_entity_poly.pdbx_strand_id
1 'polypeptide(L)'
;MNADGSLELRQDGDYTVEYYNNFVLVRPEGGRPTIFDLTTWSERSIQVEDLGRVSFEGGEPDNIGISGVGFIGADESGTQQAETETDIDEFLAEQLATTDAGSLAQTLTIDGSKANTFAVIWEYLDDGYVADGYYAPVNENFVRLGIAYADYLEDGGAPLTDLIGKFTPDGPDGDLVPERLQSLHDNLLGNLGRDAIEDRFDGALEAELIAAVEAVDPDLLDRTYYSGADNKGEDYDAVRAYDYDKGYARTDFIDRFFGDLDDRATDDQDGDEMIFGDGNSATNYAVSRHEGAGVELALKAKIRFGGDVDEDDVTYNADGTATFDLEATPASTDRMEWNIDWAATITEAGDDDDFTFRFLADVDGSAAEDFVDLTETGSEYSDDLFSDGDLQNSWNYGFFTDDVFDTTNAAGLYTVRLEAYDADELIAAQEIYLDVA
;
A
#
# COMPACT_ATOMS: atom_id res chain seq x y z
N MET A 1 9.24 -33.04 -34.07
CA MET A 1 8.31 -33.71 -33.13
C MET A 1 9.04 -34.88 -32.54
N ASN A 2 9.39 -34.79 -31.26
CA ASN A 2 10.14 -35.82 -30.57
C ASN A 2 9.20 -36.95 -30.10
N ALA A 3 9.79 -38.02 -29.57
CA ALA A 3 9.05 -39.22 -29.16
C ALA A 3 8.08 -38.97 -27.99
N ASP A 4 8.23 -37.83 -27.30
CA ASP A 4 7.38 -37.33 -26.21
C ASP A 4 6.23 -36.43 -26.69
N GLY A 5 6.18 -36.08 -27.97
CA GLY A 5 5.15 -35.19 -28.53
C GLY A 5 5.50 -33.70 -28.50
N SER A 6 6.68 -33.30 -28.03
CA SER A 6 7.15 -31.91 -28.09
C SER A 6 7.35 -31.43 -29.54
N LEU A 7 7.04 -30.16 -29.79
CA LEU A 7 7.21 -29.51 -31.09
C LEU A 7 8.41 -28.54 -31.03
N GLU A 8 9.55 -29.01 -31.53
CA GLU A 8 10.77 -28.22 -31.70
C GLU A 8 10.65 -27.35 -32.96
N LEU A 9 10.60 -26.02 -32.80
CA LEU A 9 10.58 -25.06 -33.91
C LEU A 9 11.94 -24.36 -33.99
N ARG A 10 12.67 -24.60 -35.08
CA ARG A 10 13.98 -23.96 -35.34
C ARG A 10 13.82 -22.86 -36.35
N GLN A 11 14.39 -21.69 -36.10
CA GLN A 11 14.37 -20.54 -37.02
C GLN A 11 14.77 -20.88 -38.48
N ASP A 12 15.55 -21.95 -38.69
CA ASP A 12 15.98 -22.47 -40.00
C ASP A 12 15.45 -23.89 -40.35
N GLY A 13 14.37 -24.36 -39.73
CA GLY A 13 13.84 -25.72 -39.94
C GLY A 13 13.04 -25.91 -41.23
N ASP A 14 13.13 -27.11 -41.83
CA ASP A 14 12.32 -27.53 -42.99
C ASP A 14 10.85 -27.82 -42.58
N TYR A 15 10.10 -26.75 -42.36
CA TYR A 15 8.65 -26.80 -42.14
C TYR A 15 7.94 -25.68 -42.90
N THR A 16 6.69 -25.93 -43.30
CA THR A 16 5.82 -24.90 -43.87
C THR A 16 4.85 -24.40 -42.81
N VAL A 17 4.87 -23.10 -42.54
CA VAL A 17 3.88 -22.43 -41.70
C VAL A 17 2.83 -21.83 -42.61
N GLU A 18 1.61 -22.36 -42.55
CA GLU A 18 0.47 -21.87 -43.31
C GLU A 18 -0.49 -21.15 -42.37
N TYR A 19 -0.73 -19.87 -42.65
CA TYR A 19 -1.68 -19.04 -41.91
C TYR A 19 -3.08 -19.19 -42.52
N TYR A 20 -4.03 -19.61 -41.70
CA TYR A 20 -5.45 -19.62 -42.05
C TYR A 20 -6.20 -18.60 -41.19
N ASN A 21 -7.41 -18.23 -41.61
CA ASN A 21 -8.21 -17.25 -40.87
C ASN A 21 -8.40 -17.61 -39.39
N ASN A 22 -8.37 -18.90 -39.04
CA ASN A 22 -8.73 -19.40 -37.71
C ASN A 22 -7.75 -20.44 -37.11
N PHE A 23 -6.60 -20.71 -37.75
CA PHE A 23 -5.56 -21.57 -37.17
C PHE A 23 -4.19 -21.30 -37.84
N VAL A 24 -3.10 -21.60 -37.12
CA VAL A 24 -1.77 -21.72 -37.72
C VAL A 24 -1.48 -23.19 -37.93
N LEU A 25 -1.16 -23.56 -39.17
CA LEU A 25 -0.82 -24.93 -39.53
C LEU A 25 0.68 -25.03 -39.74
N VAL A 26 1.36 -25.71 -38.83
CA VAL A 26 2.78 -26.05 -39.01
C VAL A 26 2.86 -27.45 -39.61
N ARG A 27 3.43 -27.54 -40.81
CA ARG A 27 3.70 -28.81 -41.51
C ARG A 27 5.20 -29.08 -41.56
N PRO A 28 5.72 -29.93 -40.67
CA PRO A 28 7.04 -30.52 -40.87
C PRO A 28 6.97 -31.49 -42.06
N GLU A 29 7.94 -31.45 -42.98
CA GLU A 29 7.96 -32.39 -44.11
C GLU A 29 7.97 -33.86 -43.60
N GLY A 30 6.83 -34.55 -43.75
CA GLY A 30 6.66 -35.96 -43.40
C GLY A 30 5.97 -36.28 -42.07
N GLY A 31 5.56 -35.27 -41.28
CA GLY A 31 4.86 -35.43 -40.00
C GLY A 31 3.34 -35.21 -40.06
N ARG A 32 2.62 -35.65 -39.02
CA ARG A 32 1.19 -35.32 -38.82
C ARG A 32 1.07 -33.82 -38.46
N PRO A 33 0.06 -33.11 -38.98
CA PRO A 33 -0.14 -31.69 -38.65
C PRO A 33 -0.51 -31.51 -37.17
N THR A 34 0.15 -30.57 -36.50
CA THR A 34 -0.32 -29.98 -35.24
C THR A 34 -1.18 -28.77 -35.58
N ILE A 35 -2.41 -28.75 -35.10
CA ILE A 35 -3.35 -27.65 -35.32
C ILE A 35 -3.35 -26.80 -34.06
N PHE A 36 -2.85 -25.58 -34.16
CA PHE A 36 -3.02 -24.55 -33.13
C PHE A 36 -4.29 -23.77 -33.49
N ASP A 37 -5.35 -23.94 -32.70
CA ASP A 37 -6.62 -23.23 -32.90
C ASP A 37 -6.43 -21.74 -32.57
N LEU A 38 -6.72 -20.83 -33.53
CA LEU A 38 -6.59 -19.39 -33.28
C LEU A 38 -7.71 -18.84 -32.39
N THR A 39 -8.76 -19.61 -32.10
CA THR A 39 -9.76 -19.19 -31.11
C THR A 39 -9.23 -19.22 -29.67
N THR A 40 -8.20 -20.02 -29.39
CA THR A 40 -7.43 -19.99 -28.13
C THR A 40 -6.31 -18.95 -28.14
N TRP A 41 -5.95 -18.41 -29.30
CA TRP A 41 -4.87 -17.42 -29.49
C TRP A 41 -5.39 -15.98 -29.63
N SER A 42 -6.70 -15.75 -29.45
CA SER A 42 -7.28 -14.40 -29.47
C SER A 42 -6.75 -13.50 -28.34
N GLU A 43 -6.11 -14.10 -27.32
CA GLU A 43 -5.51 -13.40 -26.18
C GLU A 43 -3.97 -13.33 -26.26
N ARG A 44 -3.34 -13.89 -27.31
CA ARG A 44 -1.86 -14.01 -27.43
C ARG A 44 -1.19 -14.73 -26.24
N SER A 45 -1.90 -15.61 -25.54
CA SER A 45 -1.38 -16.38 -24.40
C SER A 45 -1.32 -17.89 -24.69
N ILE A 46 -0.45 -18.58 -23.93
CA ILE A 46 -0.32 -20.02 -23.86
C ILE A 46 -1.03 -20.47 -22.59
N GLN A 47 -1.89 -21.49 -22.66
CA GLN A 47 -2.51 -22.04 -21.45
C GLN A 47 -1.46 -22.81 -20.64
N VAL A 48 -1.50 -22.71 -19.32
CA VAL A 48 -0.51 -23.28 -18.42
C VAL A 48 -0.30 -24.79 -18.63
N GLU A 49 -1.37 -25.54 -18.94
CA GLU A 49 -1.32 -26.98 -19.21
C GLU A 49 -0.57 -27.36 -20.51
N ASP A 50 -0.27 -26.38 -21.35
CA ASP A 50 0.46 -26.54 -22.61
C ASP A 50 1.93 -26.12 -22.51
N LEU A 51 2.41 -25.58 -21.37
CA LEU A 51 3.79 -25.10 -21.22
C LEU A 51 4.83 -26.18 -21.51
N GLY A 52 4.66 -27.40 -20.98
CA GLY A 52 5.55 -28.55 -21.26
C GLY A 52 5.50 -29.06 -22.71
N ARG A 53 4.71 -28.44 -23.59
CA ARG A 53 4.62 -28.75 -25.03
C ARG A 53 5.31 -27.69 -25.89
N VAL A 54 5.80 -26.61 -25.29
CA VAL A 54 6.43 -25.45 -25.95
C VAL A 54 7.90 -25.40 -25.58
N SER A 55 8.77 -25.10 -26.55
CA SER A 55 10.20 -24.93 -26.38
C SER A 55 10.66 -23.75 -27.23
N PHE A 56 11.45 -22.85 -26.63
CA PHE A 56 11.99 -21.67 -27.30
C PHE A 56 13.48 -21.90 -27.64
N GLU A 57 13.78 -22.59 -28.75
CA GLU A 57 15.16 -22.67 -29.26
C GLU A 57 15.50 -21.46 -30.15
N GLY A 58 16.46 -20.61 -29.72
CA GLY A 58 16.98 -19.48 -30.53
C GLY A 58 16.78 -18.09 -29.94
N GLY A 59 16.28 -18.00 -28.70
CA GLY A 59 15.96 -16.77 -27.99
C GLY A 59 14.48 -16.74 -27.59
N GLU A 60 14.19 -16.12 -26.46
CA GLU A 60 12.82 -15.92 -25.97
C GLU A 60 12.10 -14.88 -26.88
N PRO A 61 10.80 -15.06 -27.18
CA PRO A 61 10.00 -14.03 -27.84
C PRO A 61 9.99 -12.75 -26.99
N ASP A 62 9.87 -11.58 -27.62
CA ASP A 62 9.81 -10.30 -26.89
C ASP A 62 8.68 -10.22 -25.84
N ASN A 63 7.62 -11.04 -25.98
CA ASN A 63 6.54 -11.16 -25.01
C ASN A 63 5.95 -12.58 -25.02
N ILE A 64 5.77 -13.18 -23.84
CA ILE A 64 5.07 -14.44 -23.61
C ILE A 64 3.90 -14.18 -22.65
N GLY A 65 2.67 -14.45 -23.10
CA GLY A 65 1.51 -14.51 -22.21
C GLY A 65 1.26 -15.95 -21.74
N ILE A 66 1.01 -16.15 -20.46
CA ILE A 66 0.54 -17.44 -19.90
C ILE A 66 -0.81 -17.20 -19.24
N SER A 67 -1.76 -18.11 -19.43
CA SER A 67 -3.09 -18.05 -18.81
C SER A 67 -3.41 -19.34 -18.06
N GLY A 68 -4.24 -19.24 -17.02
CA GLY A 68 -4.68 -20.36 -16.20
C GLY A 68 -3.74 -20.71 -15.05
N VAL A 69 -2.78 -19.83 -14.72
CA VAL A 69 -1.81 -20.08 -13.64
C VAL A 69 -2.51 -19.97 -12.28
N GLY A 70 -3.25 -18.87 -12.06
CA GLY A 70 -4.01 -18.60 -10.85
C GLY A 70 -3.11 -18.39 -9.64
N PHE A 71 -2.79 -17.15 -9.29
CA PHE A 71 -2.02 -16.85 -8.07
C PHE A 71 -2.90 -17.05 -6.83
N ILE A 72 -2.43 -17.81 -5.84
CA ILE A 72 -3.22 -18.17 -4.65
C ILE A 72 -2.95 -17.22 -3.48
N GLY A 73 -1.73 -16.70 -3.37
CA GLY A 73 -1.29 -15.86 -2.27
C GLY A 73 0.23 -15.89 -2.15
N ALA A 74 0.74 -15.10 -1.22
CA ALA A 74 2.13 -15.13 -0.83
C ALA A 74 2.19 -15.49 0.67
N ASP A 75 2.82 -16.64 0.95
CA ASP A 75 3.15 -17.24 2.24
C ASP A 75 1.99 -17.75 3.13
N GLU A 76 1.52 -18.97 2.84
CA GLU A 76 1.36 -20.01 3.89
C GLU A 76 2.55 -20.99 3.78
N SER A 77 3.69 -20.65 4.41
CA SER A 77 4.95 -21.41 4.31
C SER A 77 4.79 -22.93 4.35
N GLY A 78 5.44 -23.63 3.41
CA GLY A 78 5.73 -25.07 3.55
C GLY A 78 5.59 -25.96 2.32
N THR A 79 5.24 -25.43 1.15
CA THR A 79 5.00 -26.22 -0.09
C THR A 79 6.26 -26.45 -0.94
N GLN A 80 7.29 -25.59 -0.86
CA GLN A 80 8.49 -25.63 -1.72
C GLN A 80 8.15 -25.46 -3.22
N GLN A 81 7.07 -24.76 -3.55
CA GLN A 81 6.55 -24.55 -4.91
C GLN A 81 5.79 -23.22 -4.97
N ALA A 82 5.92 -22.49 -6.08
CA ALA A 82 5.24 -21.22 -6.25
C ALA A 82 3.73 -21.38 -6.01
N GLU A 83 3.17 -20.53 -5.13
CA GLU A 83 1.79 -20.62 -4.66
C GLU A 83 0.76 -20.26 -5.75
N THR A 84 0.59 -21.20 -6.67
CA THR A 84 -0.23 -21.10 -7.88
C THR A 84 -1.22 -22.27 -7.98
N GLU A 85 -2.37 -22.07 -8.61
CA GLU A 85 -3.37 -23.11 -8.84
C GLU A 85 -2.82 -24.21 -9.75
N THR A 86 -1.92 -23.83 -10.67
CA THR A 86 -1.21 -24.74 -11.55
C THR A 86 0.30 -24.54 -11.44
N ASP A 87 1.02 -25.60 -11.07
CA ASP A 87 2.48 -25.65 -11.00
C ASP A 87 3.14 -25.25 -12.33
N ILE A 88 3.98 -24.22 -12.28
CA ILE A 88 4.78 -23.72 -13.40
C ILE A 88 6.29 -23.71 -13.12
N ASP A 89 6.74 -24.37 -12.05
CA ASP A 89 8.11 -24.28 -11.56
C ASP A 89 9.13 -24.79 -12.59
N GLU A 90 8.81 -25.88 -13.30
CA GLU A 90 9.68 -26.43 -14.35
C GLU A 90 9.90 -25.41 -15.47
N PHE A 91 8.85 -24.68 -15.87
CA PHE A 91 8.96 -23.62 -16.87
C PHE A 91 9.83 -22.46 -16.37
N LEU A 92 9.58 -21.97 -15.15
CA LEU A 92 10.36 -20.89 -14.55
C LEU A 92 11.83 -21.27 -14.39
N ALA A 93 12.12 -22.50 -13.97
CA ALA A 93 13.47 -23.04 -13.85
C ALA A 93 14.19 -23.07 -15.21
N GLU A 94 13.51 -23.47 -16.28
CA GLU A 94 14.07 -23.49 -17.62
C GLU A 94 14.37 -22.07 -18.13
N GLN A 95 13.49 -21.09 -17.88
CA GLN A 95 13.71 -19.71 -18.31
C GLN A 95 14.84 -19.05 -17.50
N LEU A 96 14.85 -19.21 -16.17
CA LEU A 96 15.88 -18.63 -15.31
C LEU A 96 17.26 -19.30 -15.48
N ALA A 97 17.33 -20.44 -16.18
CA ALA A 97 18.58 -21.02 -16.64
C ALA A 97 19.16 -20.29 -17.87
N THR A 98 18.34 -19.53 -18.61
CA THR A 98 18.71 -18.82 -19.84
C THR A 98 18.72 -17.30 -19.72
N THR A 99 18.00 -16.75 -18.75
CA THR A 99 17.87 -15.32 -18.50
C THR A 99 17.82 -15.01 -16.99
N ASP A 100 17.78 -13.74 -16.62
CA ASP A 100 17.56 -13.29 -15.25
C ASP A 100 16.10 -12.94 -14.96
N ALA A 101 15.73 -12.88 -13.69
CA ALA A 101 14.36 -12.62 -13.24
C ALA A 101 13.80 -11.26 -13.69
N GLY A 102 14.63 -10.22 -13.81
CA GLY A 102 14.19 -8.91 -14.30
C GLY A 102 13.84 -8.97 -15.79
N SER A 103 14.73 -9.56 -16.59
CA SER A 103 14.51 -9.80 -18.02
C SER A 103 13.29 -10.71 -18.28
N LEU A 104 13.10 -11.74 -17.42
CA LEU A 104 11.93 -12.61 -17.49
C LEU A 104 10.64 -11.85 -17.15
N ALA A 105 10.64 -11.01 -16.10
CA ALA A 105 9.47 -10.20 -15.73
C ALA A 105 9.05 -9.21 -16.83
N GLN A 106 10.01 -8.66 -17.58
CA GLN A 106 9.72 -7.81 -18.73
C GLN A 106 9.06 -8.60 -19.87
N THR A 107 9.50 -9.84 -20.10
CA THR A 107 9.03 -10.68 -21.20
C THR A 107 7.70 -11.39 -20.89
N LEU A 108 7.48 -11.75 -19.62
CA LEU A 108 6.38 -12.61 -19.21
C LEU A 108 5.14 -11.81 -18.79
N THR A 109 3.95 -12.30 -19.13
CA THR A 109 2.67 -11.80 -18.61
C THR A 109 1.84 -12.99 -18.12
N ILE A 110 1.58 -13.08 -16.82
CA ILE A 110 0.80 -14.16 -16.22
C ILE A 110 -0.64 -13.70 -15.99
N ASP A 111 -1.60 -14.48 -16.49
CA ASP A 111 -3.03 -14.21 -16.42
C ASP A 111 -3.41 -12.79 -16.89
N GLY A 112 -2.66 -12.26 -17.86
CA GLY A 112 -2.86 -10.91 -18.38
C GLY A 112 -2.35 -9.78 -17.46
N SER A 113 -1.67 -10.10 -16.36
CA SER A 113 -1.27 -9.17 -15.31
C SER A 113 0.25 -9.16 -15.09
N LYS A 114 0.86 -7.97 -15.15
CA LYS A 114 2.27 -7.79 -14.76
C LYS A 114 2.48 -7.93 -13.25
N ALA A 115 1.51 -7.49 -12.45
CA ALA A 115 1.51 -7.72 -11.01
C ALA A 115 1.60 -9.22 -10.67
N ASN A 116 0.81 -10.06 -11.35
CA ASN A 116 0.87 -11.51 -11.16
C ASN A 116 2.21 -12.08 -11.63
N THR A 117 2.80 -11.54 -12.70
CA THR A 117 4.15 -11.94 -13.13
C THR A 117 5.18 -11.71 -12.03
N PHE A 118 5.22 -10.52 -11.42
CA PHE A 118 6.16 -10.22 -10.34
C PHE A 118 5.95 -11.13 -9.13
N ALA A 119 4.69 -11.32 -8.72
CA ALA A 119 4.36 -12.19 -7.59
C ALA A 119 4.81 -13.63 -7.81
N VAL A 120 4.49 -14.22 -8.96
CA VAL A 120 4.83 -15.63 -9.24
C VAL A 120 6.33 -15.85 -9.42
N ILE A 121 7.06 -14.92 -10.06
CA ILE A 121 8.52 -15.03 -10.15
C ILE A 121 9.14 -14.87 -8.76
N TRP A 122 8.64 -13.94 -7.94
CA TRP A 122 9.11 -13.75 -6.57
C TRP A 122 8.92 -15.01 -5.72
N GLU A 123 7.72 -15.62 -5.74
CA GLU A 123 7.43 -16.86 -5.02
C GLU A 123 8.41 -17.98 -5.39
N TYR A 124 8.61 -18.18 -6.70
CA TYR A 124 9.55 -19.19 -7.19
C TYR A 124 10.98 -18.97 -6.66
N LEU A 125 11.44 -17.71 -6.63
CA LEU A 125 12.76 -17.37 -6.09
C LEU A 125 12.82 -17.57 -4.56
N ASP A 126 11.73 -17.24 -3.86
CA ASP A 126 11.64 -17.32 -2.41
C ASP A 126 11.65 -18.77 -1.90
N ASP A 127 10.92 -19.66 -2.57
CA ASP A 127 10.99 -21.10 -2.29
C ASP A 127 12.39 -21.67 -2.51
N GLY A 128 13.03 -21.28 -3.61
CA GLY A 128 14.43 -21.62 -3.89
C GLY A 128 15.38 -21.14 -2.79
N TYR A 129 15.12 -19.95 -2.26
CA TYR A 129 15.89 -19.36 -1.15
C TYR A 129 15.74 -20.16 0.15
N VAL A 130 14.54 -20.66 0.46
CA VAL A 130 14.30 -21.53 1.62
C VAL A 130 15.00 -22.89 1.46
N ALA A 131 15.01 -23.46 0.25
CA ALA A 131 15.58 -24.78 -0.03
C ALA A 131 17.12 -24.80 -0.02
N ASP A 132 17.76 -23.83 -0.67
CA ASP A 132 19.21 -23.82 -0.89
C ASP A 132 19.97 -22.82 0.00
N GLY A 133 19.25 -21.95 0.72
CA GLY A 133 19.80 -20.94 1.62
C GLY A 133 20.43 -19.75 0.91
N TYR A 134 21.14 -18.92 1.68
CA TYR A 134 21.78 -17.69 1.20
C TYR A 134 22.86 -17.99 0.14
N TYR A 135 22.50 -17.91 -1.13
CA TYR A 135 23.42 -18.14 -2.26
C TYR A 135 23.26 -17.06 -3.35
N ALA A 136 24.40 -16.63 -3.90
CA ALA A 136 24.52 -15.40 -4.68
C ALA A 136 23.61 -15.30 -5.92
N PRO A 137 23.39 -16.35 -6.73
CA PRO A 137 22.48 -16.30 -7.88
C PRO A 137 21.02 -16.04 -7.53
N VAL A 138 20.51 -16.53 -6.39
CA VAL A 138 19.12 -16.24 -5.98
C VAL A 138 19.00 -14.78 -5.53
N ASN A 139 19.95 -14.31 -4.72
CA ASN A 139 20.02 -12.90 -4.32
C ASN A 139 20.12 -11.98 -5.55
N GLU A 140 20.93 -12.35 -6.56
CA GLU A 140 21.09 -11.55 -7.78
C GLU A 140 19.76 -11.43 -8.51
N ASN A 141 19.01 -12.53 -8.64
CA ASN A 141 17.69 -12.51 -9.24
C ASN A 141 16.68 -11.67 -8.45
N PHE A 142 16.73 -11.65 -7.11
CA PHE A 142 15.89 -10.74 -6.33
C PHE A 142 16.19 -9.27 -6.62
N VAL A 143 17.47 -8.88 -6.73
CA VAL A 143 17.83 -7.50 -7.10
C VAL A 143 17.37 -7.19 -8.53
N ARG A 144 17.59 -8.09 -9.49
CA ARG A 144 17.17 -7.89 -10.88
C ARG A 144 15.64 -7.82 -11.04
N LEU A 145 14.90 -8.62 -10.27
CA LEU A 145 13.44 -8.55 -10.21
C LEU A 145 12.97 -7.22 -9.60
N GLY A 146 13.61 -6.76 -8.53
CA GLY A 146 13.33 -5.46 -7.91
C GLY A 146 13.58 -4.30 -8.88
N ILE A 147 14.67 -4.33 -9.67
CA ILE A 147 14.95 -3.32 -10.71
C ILE A 147 13.83 -3.28 -11.75
N ALA A 148 13.42 -4.45 -12.27
CA ALA A 148 12.32 -4.50 -13.23
C ALA A 148 10.97 -4.05 -12.63
N TYR A 149 10.79 -4.25 -11.33
CA TYR A 149 9.61 -3.76 -10.61
C TYR A 149 9.63 -2.23 -10.44
N ALA A 150 10.79 -1.64 -10.14
CA ALA A 150 10.95 -0.19 -10.10
C ALA A 150 10.65 0.45 -11.47
N ASP A 151 11.19 -0.10 -12.57
CA ASP A 151 10.83 0.32 -13.94
C ASP A 151 9.31 0.24 -14.18
N TYR A 152 8.66 -0.84 -13.73
CA TYR A 152 7.22 -1.00 -13.84
C TYR A 152 6.43 0.08 -13.08
N LEU A 153 6.91 0.49 -11.89
CA LEU A 153 6.30 1.60 -11.15
C LEU A 153 6.49 2.94 -11.86
N GLU A 154 7.68 3.22 -12.41
CA GLU A 154 7.95 4.45 -13.18
C GLU A 154 7.07 4.55 -14.44
N ASP A 155 6.75 3.41 -15.06
CA ASP A 155 5.85 3.31 -16.20
C ASP A 155 4.35 3.43 -15.82
N GLY A 156 4.02 3.67 -14.55
CA GLY A 156 2.66 3.83 -14.03
C GLY A 156 1.98 2.52 -13.64
N GLY A 157 2.77 1.48 -13.37
CA GLY A 157 2.30 0.22 -12.80
C GLY A 157 1.75 0.38 -11.39
N ALA A 158 0.72 -0.39 -11.05
CA ALA A 158 0.14 -0.38 -9.71
C ALA A 158 1.09 -1.01 -8.67
N PRO A 159 1.30 -0.38 -7.50
CA PRO A 159 2.12 -0.92 -6.43
C PRO A 159 1.55 -2.22 -5.86
N LEU A 160 2.40 -3.18 -5.53
CA LEU A 160 2.04 -4.48 -4.96
C LEU A 160 1.98 -4.41 -3.42
N THR A 161 1.29 -3.41 -2.88
CA THR A 161 1.10 -3.20 -1.44
C THR A 161 0.11 -4.21 -0.84
N ASP A 162 -0.88 -4.63 -1.63
CA ASP A 162 -1.96 -5.54 -1.19
C ASP A 162 -1.55 -7.02 -1.25
N LEU A 163 -0.40 -7.32 -1.86
CA LEU A 163 0.17 -8.66 -1.89
C LEU A 163 1.19 -8.80 -0.76
N ILE A 164 1.02 -9.81 0.09
CA ILE A 164 1.88 -10.02 1.26
C ILE A 164 3.04 -10.93 0.91
N GLY A 165 4.21 -10.40 0.55
CA GLY A 165 5.39 -11.23 0.26
C GLY A 165 5.83 -12.10 1.44
N LYS A 166 5.81 -11.60 2.68
CA LYS A 166 6.29 -12.38 3.84
C LYS A 166 5.33 -12.28 5.01
N PHE A 167 4.95 -13.45 5.54
CA PHE A 167 4.02 -13.55 6.66
C PHE A 167 4.57 -14.45 7.77
N THR A 168 4.42 -14.02 9.01
CA THR A 168 4.59 -14.88 10.17
C THR A 168 3.39 -14.65 11.08
N PRO A 169 2.61 -15.71 11.38
CA PRO A 169 1.46 -15.59 12.27
C PRO A 169 1.86 -15.00 13.63
N ASP A 170 0.88 -14.39 14.28
CA ASP A 170 0.97 -13.90 15.66
C ASP A 170 1.55 -14.96 16.61
N GLY A 171 2.48 -14.51 17.44
CA GLY A 171 3.15 -15.31 18.44
C GLY A 171 2.35 -15.47 19.73
N PRO A 172 2.98 -15.98 20.79
CA PRO A 172 2.37 -16.10 22.11
C PRO A 172 2.57 -14.83 22.96
N ASP A 173 2.59 -13.65 22.35
CA ASP A 173 2.57 -12.38 23.07
C ASP A 173 1.11 -11.91 23.29
N GLY A 174 0.92 -10.63 23.60
CA GLY A 174 -0.39 -10.10 24.02
C GLY A 174 -0.99 -9.08 23.06
N ASP A 175 -0.34 -8.78 21.93
CA ASP A 175 -0.75 -7.67 21.06
C ASP A 175 -1.61 -8.09 19.86
N LEU A 176 -1.76 -9.40 19.60
CA LEU A 176 -2.59 -9.98 18.53
C LEU A 176 -2.15 -9.54 17.12
N VAL A 177 -0.90 -9.10 16.96
CA VAL A 177 -0.34 -8.64 15.68
C VAL A 177 0.50 -9.77 15.07
N PRO A 178 0.45 -9.98 13.73
CA PRO A 178 1.39 -10.90 13.09
C PRO A 178 2.84 -10.49 13.33
N GLU A 179 3.68 -11.44 13.76
CA GLU A 179 5.12 -11.25 14.01
C GLU A 179 5.87 -10.76 12.76
N ARG A 180 5.33 -11.06 11.57
CA ARG A 180 5.79 -10.49 10.31
C ARG A 180 4.64 -10.28 9.34
N LEU A 181 4.54 -9.08 8.79
CA LEU A 181 3.65 -8.70 7.69
C LEU A 181 4.40 -7.75 6.75
N GLN A 182 4.96 -8.29 5.67
CA GLN A 182 5.70 -7.50 4.68
C GLN A 182 4.99 -7.58 3.33
N SER A 183 4.65 -6.42 2.74
CA SER A 183 4.13 -6.37 1.38
C SER A 183 5.19 -6.83 0.37
N LEU A 184 4.74 -7.28 -0.80
CA LEU A 184 5.62 -7.63 -1.90
C LEU A 184 6.31 -6.39 -2.46
N HIS A 185 5.63 -5.23 -2.45
CA HIS A 185 6.22 -3.93 -2.75
C HIS A 185 7.45 -3.65 -1.86
N ASP A 186 7.30 -3.77 -0.54
CA ASP A 186 8.38 -3.53 0.42
C ASP A 186 9.52 -4.55 0.28
N ASN A 187 9.19 -5.80 -0.04
CA ASN A 187 10.19 -6.84 -0.23
C ASN A 187 11.02 -6.59 -1.50
N LEU A 188 10.37 -6.32 -2.64
CA LEU A 188 11.02 -6.08 -3.92
C LEU A 188 11.91 -4.83 -3.89
N LEU A 189 11.37 -3.69 -3.47
CA LEU A 189 12.15 -2.44 -3.40
C LEU A 189 13.18 -2.48 -2.25
N GLY A 190 12.91 -3.22 -1.17
CA GLY A 190 13.86 -3.41 -0.07
C GLY A 190 15.15 -4.13 -0.46
N ASN A 191 15.19 -4.78 -1.63
CA ASN A 191 16.41 -5.40 -2.17
C ASN A 191 17.33 -4.42 -2.90
N LEU A 192 16.88 -3.20 -3.19
CA LEU A 192 17.60 -2.23 -4.03
C LEU A 192 18.45 -1.24 -3.25
N GLY A 193 18.20 -1.10 -1.94
CA GLY A 193 18.97 -0.22 -1.07
C GLY A 193 20.46 -0.61 -1.06
N ARG A 194 21.34 0.40 -0.96
CA ARG A 194 22.80 0.21 -0.99
C ARG A 194 23.26 -0.80 0.07
N ASP A 195 22.80 -0.62 1.30
CA ASP A 195 23.16 -1.50 2.42
C ASP A 195 22.73 -2.96 2.16
N ALA A 196 21.57 -3.17 1.52
CA ALA A 196 21.09 -4.51 1.19
C ALA A 196 21.95 -5.18 0.10
N ILE A 197 22.41 -4.42 -0.88
CA ILE A 197 23.31 -4.92 -1.94
C ILE A 197 24.71 -5.19 -1.37
N GLU A 198 25.28 -4.26 -0.59
CA GLU A 198 26.62 -4.40 -0.01
C GLU A 198 26.71 -5.52 1.04
N ASP A 199 25.60 -5.91 1.69
CA ASP A 199 25.55 -7.09 2.58
C ASP A 199 25.66 -8.42 1.81
N ARG A 200 25.13 -8.46 0.57
CA ARG A 200 24.95 -9.68 -0.23
C ARG A 200 26.04 -9.93 -1.26
N PHE A 201 26.65 -8.87 -1.77
CA PHE A 201 27.56 -8.94 -2.91
C PHE A 201 28.86 -8.19 -2.64
N ASP A 202 29.92 -8.62 -3.32
CA ASP A 202 31.18 -7.90 -3.33
C ASP A 202 31.73 -7.71 -4.77
N GLY A 203 32.56 -6.69 -4.93
CA GLY A 203 33.42 -6.53 -6.11
C GLY A 203 32.68 -6.14 -7.39
N ALA A 204 32.86 -6.92 -8.46
CA ALA A 204 32.38 -6.53 -9.79
C ALA A 204 30.85 -6.62 -9.92
N LEU A 205 30.24 -7.63 -9.29
CA LEU A 205 28.78 -7.83 -9.33
C LEU A 205 28.07 -6.78 -8.47
N GLU A 206 28.58 -6.48 -7.28
CA GLU A 206 28.09 -5.38 -6.43
C GLU A 206 28.06 -4.06 -7.21
N ALA A 207 29.17 -3.69 -7.86
CA ALA A 207 29.27 -2.47 -8.65
C ALA A 207 28.33 -2.46 -9.88
N GLU A 208 28.10 -3.63 -10.50
CA GLU A 208 27.14 -3.77 -11.60
C GLU A 208 25.70 -3.55 -11.12
N LEU A 209 25.30 -4.17 -10.03
CA LEU A 209 23.95 -4.06 -9.48
C LEU A 209 23.65 -2.64 -8.98
N ILE A 210 24.60 -2.01 -8.28
CA ILE A 210 24.48 -0.59 -7.88
C ILE A 210 24.28 0.30 -9.10
N ALA A 211 25.10 0.12 -10.15
CA ALA A 211 24.97 0.92 -11.37
C ALA A 211 23.64 0.66 -12.11
N ALA A 212 23.07 -0.54 -12.00
CA ALA A 212 21.78 -0.87 -12.57
C ALA A 212 20.62 -0.21 -11.81
N VAL A 213 20.69 -0.15 -10.47
CA VAL A 213 19.73 0.62 -9.65
C VAL A 213 19.84 2.12 -10.00
N GLU A 214 21.05 2.67 -10.05
CA GLU A 214 21.28 4.08 -10.41
C GLU A 214 20.77 4.44 -11.82
N ALA A 215 20.63 3.47 -12.71
CA ALA A 215 20.13 3.69 -14.07
C ALA A 215 18.61 3.81 -14.13
N VAL A 216 17.88 3.22 -13.18
CA VAL A 216 16.44 3.43 -12.97
C VAL A 216 16.28 4.72 -12.18
N ASP A 217 16.65 4.68 -10.90
CA ASP A 217 16.62 5.81 -10.00
C ASP A 217 17.74 5.71 -8.96
N PRO A 218 18.72 6.64 -8.95
CA PRO A 218 19.79 6.63 -7.95
C PRO A 218 19.30 6.78 -6.52
N ASP A 219 18.12 7.39 -6.30
CA ASP A 219 17.59 7.59 -4.97
C ASP A 219 17.18 6.26 -4.32
N LEU A 220 16.85 5.21 -5.10
CA LEU A 220 16.49 3.87 -4.58
C LEU A 220 17.59 3.24 -3.71
N LEU A 221 18.84 3.66 -3.91
CA LEU A 221 19.95 3.22 -3.07
C LEU A 221 19.87 3.73 -1.62
N ASP A 222 19.11 4.80 -1.39
CA ASP A 222 18.87 5.37 -0.06
C ASP A 222 17.58 4.83 0.58
N ARG A 223 16.78 4.02 -0.15
CA ARG A 223 15.57 3.40 0.41
C ARG A 223 15.95 2.43 1.53
N THR A 224 15.37 2.62 2.70
CA THR A 224 15.58 1.73 3.85
C THR A 224 14.85 0.40 3.66
N TYR A 225 15.32 -0.63 4.37
CA TYR A 225 14.69 -1.95 4.36
C TYR A 225 13.64 -2.04 5.49
N TYR A 226 12.38 -2.25 5.13
CA TYR A 226 11.34 -2.63 6.08
C TYR A 226 11.16 -4.15 6.07
N SER A 227 11.30 -4.79 7.23
CA SER A 227 11.29 -6.25 7.37
C SER A 227 9.90 -6.88 7.47
N GLY A 228 8.88 -6.09 7.75
CA GLY A 228 7.55 -6.56 8.14
C GLY A 228 7.40 -6.90 9.62
N ALA A 229 8.45 -6.80 10.45
CA ALA A 229 8.34 -7.16 11.86
C ALA A 229 7.40 -6.22 12.63
N ASP A 230 6.58 -6.80 13.51
CA ASP A 230 5.55 -6.14 14.34
C ASP A 230 6.07 -4.93 15.17
N ASN A 231 7.32 -4.99 15.62
CA ASN A 231 7.96 -3.97 16.43
C ASN A 231 8.66 -2.88 15.61
N LYS A 232 8.43 -2.81 14.31
CA LYS A 232 9.11 -1.92 13.36
C LYS A 232 8.20 -0.87 12.72
N GLY A 233 7.19 -0.38 13.45
CA GLY A 233 6.31 0.69 12.99
C GLY A 233 7.06 1.92 12.46
N GLU A 234 8.06 2.43 13.19
CA GLU A 234 8.89 3.56 12.75
C GLU A 234 9.65 3.28 11.44
N ASP A 235 10.19 2.06 11.26
CA ASP A 235 10.87 1.69 10.01
C ASP A 235 9.86 1.59 8.87
N TYR A 236 8.62 1.16 9.16
CA TYR A 236 7.56 1.11 8.17
C TYR A 236 7.24 2.53 7.71
N ASP A 237 6.85 3.41 8.61
CA ASP A 237 6.51 4.80 8.31
C ASP A 237 7.62 5.51 7.53
N ALA A 238 8.90 5.22 7.83
CA ALA A 238 10.03 5.75 7.08
C ALA A 238 10.09 5.28 5.61
N VAL A 239 9.89 3.99 5.32
CA VAL A 239 9.80 3.53 3.92
C VAL A 239 8.56 4.09 3.25
N ARG A 240 7.46 4.26 3.99
CA ARG A 240 6.23 4.79 3.45
C ARG A 240 6.36 6.23 2.95
N ALA A 241 6.96 7.07 3.79
CA ALA A 241 7.25 8.46 3.47
C ALA A 241 8.24 8.56 2.30
N TYR A 242 9.29 7.71 2.29
CA TYR A 242 10.24 7.67 1.19
C TYR A 242 9.56 7.33 -0.15
N ASP A 243 8.74 6.28 -0.19
CA ASP A 243 8.10 5.82 -1.43
C ASP A 243 7.12 6.87 -1.98
N TYR A 244 6.41 7.57 -1.07
CA TYR A 244 5.59 8.73 -1.43
C TYR A 244 6.42 9.88 -2.02
N ASP A 245 7.47 10.32 -1.32
CA ASP A 245 8.35 11.42 -1.75
C ASP A 245 9.01 11.17 -3.11
N LYS A 246 9.26 9.89 -3.44
CA LYS A 246 9.92 9.47 -4.69
C LYS A 246 8.95 9.08 -5.81
N GLY A 247 7.64 9.09 -5.55
CA GLY A 247 6.65 8.73 -6.56
C GLY A 247 6.51 7.23 -6.82
N TYR A 248 7.02 6.37 -5.93
CA TYR A 248 6.70 4.94 -5.88
C TYR A 248 5.36 4.70 -5.20
N ALA A 249 4.38 5.55 -5.54
CA ALA A 249 3.15 5.82 -4.82
C ALA A 249 2.55 4.56 -4.18
N ARG A 250 2.18 4.69 -2.90
CA ARG A 250 1.59 3.61 -2.12
C ARG A 250 0.19 3.99 -1.74
N THR A 251 -0.76 3.14 -2.09
CA THR A 251 -2.18 3.32 -1.79
C THR A 251 -2.51 3.18 -0.31
N ASP A 252 -1.53 2.85 0.55
CA ASP A 252 -1.63 2.62 2.00
C ASP A 252 -0.86 3.65 2.85
N PHE A 253 -0.35 4.76 2.28
CA PHE A 253 0.38 5.77 3.06
C PHE A 253 -0.56 6.69 3.83
N ILE A 254 -0.33 6.79 5.14
CA ILE A 254 -0.93 7.77 6.04
C ILE A 254 0.19 8.65 6.60
N ASP A 255 0.20 9.91 6.19
CA ASP A 255 1.06 10.94 6.78
C ASP A 255 0.45 11.45 8.09
N ARG A 256 1.26 11.73 9.11
CA ARG A 256 0.81 12.30 10.38
C ARG A 256 1.65 13.49 10.78
N PHE A 257 1.03 14.65 10.92
CA PHE A 257 1.71 15.89 11.23
C PHE A 257 0.88 16.82 12.12
N PHE A 258 1.57 17.75 12.78
CA PHE A 258 0.92 18.87 13.46
C PHE A 258 1.09 20.13 12.62
N GLY A 259 -0.01 20.69 12.11
CA GLY A 259 0.10 21.79 11.16
C GLY A 259 -1.21 22.25 10.56
N ASP A 260 -1.13 22.66 9.30
CA ASP A 260 -2.20 23.33 8.58
C ASP A 260 -3.09 22.31 7.86
N LEU A 261 -4.37 22.64 7.72
CA LEU A 261 -5.33 21.83 6.97
C LEU A 261 -5.05 21.90 5.46
N ASP A 262 -5.55 20.91 4.72
CA ASP A 262 -5.67 21.02 3.27
C ASP A 262 -6.51 22.24 2.87
N ASP A 263 -6.13 22.93 1.80
CA ASP A 263 -6.83 24.15 1.33
C ASP A 263 -8.32 23.89 1.03
N ARG A 264 -8.68 22.66 0.65
CA ARG A 264 -10.07 22.23 0.44
C ARG A 264 -10.90 22.26 1.72
N ALA A 265 -10.25 22.24 2.88
CA ALA A 265 -10.89 22.39 4.18
C ALA A 265 -11.08 23.86 4.61
N THR A 266 -10.65 24.83 3.79
CA THR A 266 -10.57 26.26 4.16
C THR A 266 -11.45 27.17 3.31
N ASP A 267 -11.89 28.31 3.87
CA ASP A 267 -12.70 29.30 3.15
C ASP A 267 -11.92 29.90 1.97
N ASP A 268 -12.59 30.01 0.82
CA ASP A 268 -12.04 30.47 -0.46
C ASP A 268 -10.73 29.76 -0.91
N GLN A 269 -10.34 28.62 -0.33
CA GLN A 269 -9.06 27.91 -0.54
C GLN A 269 -7.81 28.74 -0.22
N ASP A 270 -7.96 29.79 0.60
CA ASP A 270 -6.88 30.72 0.90
C ASP A 270 -6.04 30.29 2.13
N GLY A 271 -6.40 29.20 2.82
CA GLY A 271 -5.61 28.60 3.91
C GLY A 271 -5.67 29.36 5.25
N ASP A 272 -6.49 30.40 5.36
CA ASP A 272 -6.49 31.30 6.52
C ASP A 272 -7.52 30.88 7.61
N GLU A 273 -8.59 30.20 7.23
CA GLU A 273 -9.74 29.90 8.11
C GLU A 273 -10.46 28.63 7.64
N MET A 274 -10.97 27.81 8.56
CA MET A 274 -11.86 26.70 8.21
C MET A 274 -13.11 27.23 7.48
N ILE A 275 -13.69 26.41 6.60
CA ILE A 275 -14.99 26.74 5.99
C ILE A 275 -16.08 26.94 7.06
N PHE A 276 -16.02 26.15 8.15
CA PHE A 276 -16.99 26.25 9.22
C PHE A 276 -16.62 27.28 10.29
N GLY A 277 -17.45 28.33 10.39
CA GLY A 277 -17.56 29.21 11.56
C GLY A 277 -16.46 30.26 11.67
N ASP A 278 -16.85 31.53 11.73
CA ASP A 278 -15.94 32.66 11.90
C ASP A 278 -15.05 32.54 13.17
N GLY A 279 -13.75 32.77 13.00
CA GLY A 279 -12.68 32.74 14.00
C GLY A 279 -11.92 31.43 14.12
N ASN A 280 -12.06 30.49 13.19
CA ASN A 280 -11.45 29.16 13.29
C ASN A 280 -10.22 29.04 12.39
N SER A 281 -9.03 29.21 12.95
CA SER A 281 -7.78 29.10 12.19
C SER A 281 -7.67 27.72 11.52
N ALA A 282 -7.11 27.70 10.30
CA ALA A 282 -6.78 26.49 9.57
C ALA A 282 -5.43 25.87 10.00
N THR A 283 -4.83 26.38 11.08
CA THR A 283 -3.50 26.01 11.57
C THR A 283 -3.61 25.22 12.89
N ASN A 284 -2.52 24.55 13.28
CA ASN A 284 -2.34 23.87 14.57
C ASN A 284 -3.28 22.68 14.81
N TYR A 285 -3.51 21.87 13.78
CA TYR A 285 -4.24 20.60 13.86
C TYR A 285 -3.30 19.43 14.01
N ALA A 286 -3.70 18.42 14.76
CA ALA A 286 -3.16 17.08 14.60
C ALA A 286 -3.88 16.44 13.40
N VAL A 287 -3.10 16.09 12.38
CA VAL A 287 -3.60 15.65 11.07
C VAL A 287 -3.11 14.23 10.78
N SER A 288 -4.01 13.38 10.31
CA SER A 288 -3.69 12.15 9.58
C SER A 288 -4.19 12.28 8.15
N ARG A 289 -3.31 12.15 7.16
CA ARG A 289 -3.66 12.24 5.74
C ARG A 289 -3.34 10.95 5.03
N HIS A 290 -4.38 10.26 4.56
CA HIS A 290 -4.25 9.14 3.67
C HIS A 290 -4.08 9.63 2.22
N GLU A 291 -2.84 9.80 1.78
CA GLU A 291 -2.52 10.35 0.45
C GLU A 291 -2.97 9.43 -0.69
N GLY A 292 -2.93 8.11 -0.48
CA GLY A 292 -3.38 7.10 -1.44
C GLY A 292 -4.90 7.06 -1.65
N ALA A 293 -5.68 7.09 -0.56
CA ALA A 293 -7.14 7.13 -0.62
C ALA A 293 -7.69 8.56 -0.83
N GLY A 294 -6.85 9.58 -0.67
CA GLY A 294 -7.27 10.97 -0.76
C GLY A 294 -8.17 11.42 0.38
N VAL A 295 -7.81 11.08 1.61
CA VAL A 295 -8.55 11.47 2.83
C VAL A 295 -7.65 12.24 3.78
N GLU A 296 -8.13 13.33 4.35
CA GLU A 296 -7.50 14.04 5.46
C GLU A 296 -8.42 14.05 6.68
N LEU A 297 -7.89 13.67 7.86
CA LEU A 297 -8.56 13.74 9.16
C LEU A 297 -7.78 14.68 10.06
N ALA A 298 -8.43 15.74 10.55
CA ALA A 298 -7.79 16.76 11.36
C ALA A 298 -8.58 17.07 12.63
N LEU A 299 -7.87 17.16 13.75
CA LEU A 299 -8.43 17.41 15.08
C LEU A 299 -7.60 18.45 15.84
N LYS A 300 -8.25 19.37 16.55
CA LYS A 300 -7.59 20.21 17.56
C LYS A 300 -8.52 20.62 18.68
N ALA A 301 -7.96 20.98 19.83
CA ALA A 301 -8.66 21.75 20.84
C ALA A 301 -8.33 23.24 20.70
N LYS A 302 -9.27 24.11 21.09
CA LYS A 302 -9.10 25.56 21.12
C LYS A 302 -9.80 26.21 22.30
N ILE A 303 -9.47 27.46 22.59
CA ILE A 303 -10.19 28.31 23.55
C ILE A 303 -11.32 29.07 22.85
N ARG A 304 -12.53 28.92 23.36
CA ARG A 304 -13.72 29.55 22.80
C ARG A 304 -13.60 31.08 22.84
N PHE A 305 -13.70 31.72 21.67
CA PHE A 305 -13.45 33.16 21.47
C PHE A 305 -12.01 33.63 21.79
N GLY A 306 -11.12 32.72 22.19
CA GLY A 306 -9.72 32.99 22.51
C GLY A 306 -8.76 32.62 21.39
N GLY A 307 -9.15 31.70 20.51
CA GLY A 307 -8.29 31.15 19.45
C GLY A 307 -7.68 29.82 19.88
N ASP A 308 -6.56 29.43 19.26
CA ASP A 308 -5.85 28.18 19.57
C ASP A 308 -5.38 28.16 21.04
N VAL A 309 -5.21 26.94 21.57
CA VAL A 309 -4.55 26.72 22.88
C VAL A 309 -3.11 27.24 22.82
N ASP A 310 -2.58 27.71 23.94
CA ASP A 310 -1.18 28.15 24.02
C ASP A 310 -0.25 26.99 23.64
N GLU A 311 0.80 27.26 22.86
CA GLU A 311 1.73 26.23 22.39
C GLU A 311 2.44 25.51 23.55
N ASP A 312 2.63 26.20 24.68
CA ASP A 312 3.20 25.64 25.89
C ASP A 312 2.27 24.60 26.57
N ASP A 313 0.98 24.62 26.24
CA ASP A 313 -0.07 23.73 26.77
C ASP A 313 -0.47 22.64 25.73
N VAL A 314 0.33 22.45 24.67
CA VAL A 314 0.13 21.41 23.65
C VAL A 314 1.37 20.53 23.53
N THR A 315 1.18 19.23 23.69
CA THR A 315 2.21 18.22 23.42
C THR A 315 1.86 17.45 22.15
N TYR A 316 2.66 17.61 21.09
CA TYR A 316 2.59 16.72 19.93
C TYR A 316 3.37 15.43 20.21
N ASN A 317 2.67 14.30 20.10
CA ASN A 317 3.19 12.99 20.42
C ASN A 317 3.91 12.36 19.22
N ALA A 318 4.81 11.42 19.49
CA ALA A 318 5.60 10.77 18.43
C ALA A 318 4.74 9.90 17.49
N ASP A 319 3.55 9.50 17.91
CA ASP A 319 2.59 8.70 17.15
C ASP A 319 1.67 9.55 16.25
N GLY A 320 1.88 10.87 16.21
CA GLY A 320 1.07 11.79 15.42
C GLY A 320 -0.21 12.29 16.09
N THR A 321 -0.46 11.89 17.34
CA THR A 321 -1.54 12.45 18.17
C THR A 321 -1.08 13.73 18.86
N ALA A 322 -2.02 14.48 19.43
CA ALA A 322 -1.70 15.64 20.27
C ALA A 322 -2.45 15.59 21.60
N THR A 323 -1.78 16.01 22.67
CA THR A 323 -2.36 16.19 24.00
C THR A 323 -2.47 17.68 24.30
N PHE A 324 -3.67 18.13 24.68
CA PHE A 324 -3.98 19.51 25.03
C PHE A 324 -4.24 19.60 26.53
N ASP A 325 -3.44 20.39 27.23
CA ASP A 325 -3.61 20.69 28.65
C ASP A 325 -4.64 21.83 28.78
N LEU A 326 -5.77 21.54 29.44
CA LEU A 326 -6.92 22.44 29.49
C LEU A 326 -7.40 22.64 30.93
N GLU A 327 -7.93 23.82 31.22
CA GLU A 327 -8.55 24.08 32.52
C GLU A 327 -10.01 23.61 32.54
N ALA A 328 -10.47 23.03 33.65
CA ALA A 328 -11.87 22.67 33.86
C ALA A 328 -12.79 23.90 34.09
N THR A 329 -12.45 25.05 33.51
CA THR A 329 -13.16 26.32 33.73
C THR A 329 -14.41 26.40 32.84
N PRO A 330 -15.61 26.54 33.43
CA PRO A 330 -16.83 26.70 32.66
C PRO A 330 -16.92 28.13 32.09
N ALA A 331 -17.09 28.26 30.77
CA ALA A 331 -17.42 29.53 30.12
C ALA A 331 -18.85 30.01 30.42
N SER A 332 -19.76 29.09 30.76
CA SER A 332 -21.12 29.40 31.23
C SER A 332 -21.64 28.25 32.10
N THR A 333 -22.87 28.34 32.63
CA THR A 333 -23.42 27.32 33.55
C THR A 333 -23.37 25.89 33.00
N ASP A 334 -23.40 25.74 31.68
CA ASP A 334 -23.54 24.45 31.01
C ASP A 334 -22.53 24.29 29.86
N ARG A 335 -21.41 25.04 29.84
CA ARG A 335 -20.42 25.00 28.74
C ARG A 335 -18.99 25.21 29.23
N MET A 336 -18.05 24.43 28.69
CA MET A 336 -16.61 24.62 28.94
C MET A 336 -16.04 25.76 28.13
N GLU A 337 -14.90 26.29 28.58
CA GLU A 337 -14.13 27.31 27.90
C GLU A 337 -13.42 26.81 26.64
N TRP A 338 -13.16 25.51 26.54
CA TRP A 338 -12.54 24.90 25.37
C TRP A 338 -13.57 24.30 24.39
N ASN A 339 -13.17 24.21 23.11
CA ASN A 339 -13.88 23.58 22.01
C ASN A 339 -12.94 22.59 21.31
N ILE A 340 -13.51 21.66 20.54
CA ILE A 340 -12.78 20.81 19.60
C ILE A 340 -13.19 21.19 18.19
N ASP A 341 -12.22 21.55 17.37
CA ASP A 341 -12.41 21.75 15.94
C ASP A 341 -11.96 20.51 15.19
N TRP A 342 -12.71 20.15 14.16
CA TRP A 342 -12.43 18.93 13.42
C TRP A 342 -12.84 19.05 11.96
N ALA A 343 -12.06 18.40 11.09
CA ALA A 343 -12.31 18.30 9.66
C ALA A 343 -11.98 16.88 9.17
N ALA A 344 -12.85 16.33 8.35
CA ALA A 344 -12.63 15.15 7.54
C ALA A 344 -12.90 15.56 6.09
N THR A 345 -11.86 15.55 5.28
CA THR A 345 -11.84 16.17 3.95
C THR A 345 -11.40 15.16 2.90
N ILE A 346 -12.06 15.16 1.75
CA ILE A 346 -11.64 14.42 0.56
C ILE A 346 -10.66 15.29 -0.23
N THR A 347 -9.42 14.82 -0.36
CA THR A 347 -8.37 15.50 -1.15
C THR A 347 -8.50 15.14 -2.64
N GLU A 348 -7.65 15.71 -3.50
CA GLU A 348 -7.73 15.50 -4.96
C GLU A 348 -7.65 14.02 -5.37
N ALA A 349 -6.93 13.20 -4.59
CA ALA A 349 -6.79 11.79 -4.88
C ALA A 349 -8.08 10.99 -4.68
N GLY A 350 -9.02 11.47 -3.85
CA GLY A 350 -10.26 10.78 -3.50
C GLY A 350 -11.51 11.36 -4.18
N ASP A 351 -11.36 12.28 -5.15
CA ASP A 351 -12.48 13.00 -5.79
C ASP A 351 -13.51 12.07 -6.48
N ASP A 352 -13.12 10.83 -6.81
CA ASP A 352 -13.96 9.83 -7.49
C ASP A 352 -14.44 8.70 -6.54
N ASP A 353 -14.14 8.78 -5.24
CA ASP A 353 -14.41 7.73 -4.25
C ASP A 353 -15.48 8.14 -3.20
N ASP A 354 -16.12 7.14 -2.59
CA ASP A 354 -17.17 7.34 -1.59
C ASP A 354 -16.66 6.90 -0.19
N PHE A 355 -16.40 7.86 0.69
CA PHE A 355 -15.95 7.58 2.07
C PHE A 355 -17.05 7.75 3.11
N THR A 356 -16.94 6.98 4.20
CA THR A 356 -17.75 7.17 5.41
C THR A 356 -16.87 7.64 6.55
N PHE A 357 -17.19 8.80 7.10
CA PHE A 357 -16.47 9.36 8.24
C PHE A 357 -17.22 9.13 9.55
N ARG A 358 -16.49 8.91 10.65
CA ARG A 358 -17.05 8.84 12.00
C ARG A 358 -16.32 9.78 12.95
N PHE A 359 -17.10 10.44 13.82
CA PHE A 359 -16.59 11.27 14.90
C PHE A 359 -16.97 10.64 16.24
N LEU A 360 -15.96 10.24 17.00
CA LEU A 360 -16.10 9.51 18.25
C LEU A 360 -15.46 10.31 19.39
N ALA A 361 -16.05 10.26 20.58
CA ALA A 361 -15.43 10.82 21.78
C ALA A 361 -15.57 9.87 22.97
N ASP A 362 -14.51 9.73 23.75
CA ASP A 362 -14.54 9.19 25.09
C ASP A 362 -14.74 10.33 26.09
N VAL A 363 -15.80 10.20 26.88
CA VAL A 363 -16.49 11.31 27.53
C VAL A 363 -16.57 11.18 29.03
N ASP A 364 -16.17 10.03 29.58
CA ASP A 364 -16.32 9.73 31.00
C ASP A 364 -15.06 10.02 31.82
N GLY A 365 -13.99 10.49 31.16
CA GLY A 365 -12.71 10.83 31.78
C GLY A 365 -11.84 9.60 32.10
N SER A 366 -12.26 8.40 31.69
CA SER A 366 -11.36 7.28 31.44
C SER A 366 -10.81 7.41 30.03
N ALA A 367 -9.55 7.05 29.81
CA ALA A 367 -8.91 7.32 28.53
C ALA A 367 -9.12 6.16 27.56
N ALA A 368 -9.80 6.43 26.44
CA ALA A 368 -9.95 5.53 25.29
C ALA A 368 -10.59 4.16 25.60
N GLU A 369 -11.54 4.11 26.55
CA GLU A 369 -12.24 2.88 26.94
C GLU A 369 -13.68 2.84 26.39
N ASP A 370 -14.44 3.94 26.44
CA ASP A 370 -15.89 3.96 26.17
C ASP A 370 -16.31 5.10 25.20
N PHE A 371 -16.02 4.91 23.91
CA PHE A 371 -16.39 5.88 22.88
C PHE A 371 -17.90 5.98 22.63
N VAL A 372 -18.40 7.21 22.55
CA VAL A 372 -19.73 7.57 22.04
C VAL A 372 -19.59 8.02 20.59
N ASP A 373 -20.43 7.47 19.72
CA ASP A 373 -20.54 7.92 18.33
C ASP A 373 -21.34 9.23 18.25
N LEU A 374 -20.65 10.27 17.81
CA LEU A 374 -21.16 11.65 17.69
C LEU A 374 -21.24 12.08 16.22
N THR A 375 -21.11 11.16 15.26
CA THR A 375 -21.09 11.47 13.82
C THR A 375 -22.33 12.24 13.38
N GLU A 376 -23.52 11.84 13.85
CA GLU A 376 -24.78 12.54 13.53
C GLU A 376 -24.80 14.00 14.01
N THR A 377 -23.99 14.35 15.01
CA THR A 377 -23.91 15.72 15.56
C THR A 377 -23.13 16.67 14.64
N GLY A 378 -22.30 16.11 13.75
CA GLY A 378 -21.62 16.84 12.68
C GLY A 378 -22.48 17.12 11.45
N SER A 379 -23.57 16.36 11.27
CA SER A 379 -24.40 16.37 10.05
C SER A 379 -25.32 17.59 9.87
N GLU A 380 -25.33 18.54 10.82
CA GLU A 380 -26.22 19.71 10.76
C GLU A 380 -25.85 20.74 9.66
N TYR A 381 -24.70 20.59 8.98
CA TYR A 381 -24.21 21.60 8.02
C TYR A 381 -23.89 21.09 6.61
N SER A 382 -24.28 19.87 6.22
CA SER A 382 -24.16 19.35 4.85
C SER A 382 -25.15 19.98 3.84
N ASP A 383 -25.33 21.30 3.85
CA ASP A 383 -26.09 22.00 2.81
C ASP A 383 -25.22 22.12 1.53
N ASP A 384 -25.86 22.35 0.37
CA ASP A 384 -25.35 22.34 -1.04
C ASP A 384 -23.97 23.02 -1.36
N LEU A 385 -23.22 23.50 -0.38
CA LEU A 385 -21.85 24.05 -0.45
C LEU A 385 -20.75 23.00 -0.26
N PHE A 386 -21.03 21.85 0.36
CA PHE A 386 -20.08 20.76 0.51
C PHE A 386 -20.20 19.84 -0.72
N SER A 387 -19.06 19.45 -1.32
CA SER A 387 -19.01 18.23 -2.14
C SER A 387 -19.62 17.09 -1.32
N ASP A 388 -20.42 16.22 -1.94
CA ASP A 388 -20.91 15.01 -1.29
C ASP A 388 -19.69 14.23 -0.72
N GLY A 389 -19.36 14.40 0.58
CA GLY A 389 -18.18 13.78 1.18
C GLY A 389 -17.56 14.50 2.37
N ASP A 390 -17.41 15.83 2.36
CA ASP A 390 -16.64 16.54 3.40
C ASP A 390 -17.45 16.76 4.70
N LEU A 391 -16.84 16.51 5.86
CA LEU A 391 -17.41 16.79 7.18
C LEU A 391 -16.51 17.73 7.99
N GLN A 392 -17.03 18.88 8.44
CA GLN A 392 -16.29 19.81 9.28
C GLN A 392 -17.19 20.38 10.37
N ASN A 393 -16.64 20.61 11.58
CA ASN A 393 -17.39 21.29 12.63
C ASN A 393 -16.49 21.84 13.77
N SER A 394 -17.10 22.64 14.65
CA SER A 394 -16.55 23.05 15.94
C SER A 394 -17.50 22.61 17.06
N TRP A 395 -17.04 21.69 17.90
CA TRP A 395 -17.77 21.10 19.00
C TRP A 395 -17.39 21.72 20.36
N ASN A 396 -18.33 21.76 21.29
CA ASN A 396 -18.13 22.21 22.68
C ASN A 396 -18.84 21.24 23.62
N TYR A 397 -18.19 20.98 24.75
CA TYR A 397 -18.65 20.15 25.86
C TYR A 397 -20.10 20.40 26.32
N GLY A 398 -20.64 21.61 26.14
CA GLY A 398 -22.02 21.95 26.51
C GLY A 398 -23.09 21.75 25.43
N PHE A 399 -22.79 21.03 24.36
CA PHE A 399 -23.76 20.70 23.30
C PHE A 399 -24.51 19.37 23.54
N PHE A 400 -24.09 18.57 24.52
CA PHE A 400 -24.76 17.31 24.87
C PHE A 400 -25.58 17.42 26.15
N THR A 401 -26.58 16.55 26.27
CA THR A 401 -27.39 16.46 27.48
C THR A 401 -26.54 15.95 28.65
N ASP A 402 -26.85 16.39 29.87
CA ASP A 402 -26.20 15.90 31.11
C ASP A 402 -26.19 14.36 31.26
N ASP A 403 -27.11 13.66 30.58
CA ASP A 403 -27.18 12.20 30.56
C ASP A 403 -26.07 11.53 29.71
N VAL A 404 -25.35 12.29 28.89
CA VAL A 404 -24.21 11.86 28.05
C VAL A 404 -22.88 12.39 28.59
N PHE A 405 -22.88 13.57 29.23
CA PHE A 405 -21.69 14.21 29.80
C PHE A 405 -22.03 14.98 31.08
N ASP A 406 -21.43 14.63 32.23
CA ASP A 406 -21.64 15.35 33.50
C ASP A 406 -20.79 16.63 33.55
N THR A 407 -21.41 17.76 33.21
CA THR A 407 -20.73 19.06 33.15
C THR A 407 -20.30 19.65 34.49
N THR A 408 -20.61 18.97 35.60
CA THR A 408 -20.31 19.45 36.96
C THR A 408 -18.99 18.91 37.53
N ASN A 409 -18.37 17.93 36.87
CA ASN A 409 -17.06 17.37 37.22
C ASN A 409 -16.26 17.05 35.95
N ALA A 410 -15.83 18.11 35.25
CA ALA A 410 -15.21 18.06 33.94
C ALA A 410 -13.68 17.84 33.95
N ALA A 411 -13.10 17.51 35.10
CA ALA A 411 -11.68 17.18 35.19
C ALA A 411 -11.47 15.71 34.86
N GLY A 412 -10.49 15.40 34.02
CA GLY A 412 -10.25 14.05 33.52
C GLY A 412 -9.45 14.06 32.22
N LEU A 413 -9.14 12.86 31.73
CA LEU A 413 -8.50 12.66 30.44
C LEU A 413 -9.56 12.22 29.45
N TYR A 414 -9.82 13.04 28.43
CA TYR A 414 -10.78 12.74 27.38
C TYR A 414 -10.04 12.40 26.08
N THR A 415 -10.64 11.55 25.25
CA THR A 415 -10.10 11.19 23.94
C THR A 415 -11.11 11.52 22.87
N VAL A 416 -10.66 12.11 21.77
CA VAL A 416 -11.51 12.38 20.60
C VAL A 416 -10.85 11.79 19.37
N ARG A 417 -11.66 11.13 18.55
CA ARG A 417 -11.20 10.37 17.39
C ARG A 417 -12.03 10.70 16.16
N LEU A 418 -11.35 10.89 15.03
CA LEU A 418 -11.93 10.82 13.70
C LEU A 418 -11.50 9.53 13.03
N GLU A 419 -12.42 8.92 12.30
CA GLU A 419 -12.18 7.71 11.52
C GLU A 419 -12.71 7.89 10.10
N ALA A 420 -12.00 7.34 9.12
CA ALA A 420 -12.42 7.25 7.73
C ALA A 420 -12.54 5.79 7.31
N TYR A 421 -13.62 5.48 6.61
CA TYR A 421 -13.93 4.15 6.13
C TYR A 421 -14.17 4.15 4.62
N ASP A 422 -13.61 3.16 3.94
CA ASP A 422 -13.97 2.78 2.56
C ASP A 422 -14.62 1.39 2.61
N ALA A 423 -15.83 1.26 2.05
CA ALA A 423 -16.57 0.00 2.03
C ALA A 423 -16.62 -0.77 3.37
N ASP A 424 -16.78 -0.05 4.49
CA ASP A 424 -16.76 -0.54 5.89
C ASP A 424 -15.38 -0.95 6.45
N GLU A 425 -14.29 -0.80 5.70
CA GLU A 425 -12.91 -0.97 6.15
C GLU A 425 -12.35 0.35 6.69
N LEU A 426 -11.73 0.32 7.88
CA LEU A 426 -11.09 1.50 8.47
C LEU A 426 -9.78 1.78 7.73
N ILE A 427 -9.72 2.90 6.99
CA ILE A 427 -8.55 3.27 6.18
C ILE A 427 -7.68 4.32 6.85
N ALA A 428 -8.24 5.18 7.71
CA ALA A 428 -7.48 6.18 8.46
C ALA A 428 -8.16 6.53 9.78
N ALA A 429 -7.36 6.93 10.77
CA ALA A 429 -7.86 7.47 12.03
C ALA A 429 -6.88 8.51 12.59
N GLN A 430 -7.43 9.55 13.22
CA GLN A 430 -6.69 10.57 13.97
C GLN A 430 -7.27 10.70 15.37
N GLU A 431 -6.41 10.92 16.37
CA GLU A 431 -6.81 11.12 17.75
C GLU A 431 -6.16 12.34 18.38
N ILE A 432 -6.87 12.94 19.33
CA ILE A 432 -6.32 13.91 20.29
C ILE A 432 -6.76 13.55 21.71
N TYR A 433 -5.94 13.98 22.67
CA TYR A 433 -6.18 13.83 24.10
C TYR A 433 -6.40 15.20 24.74
N LEU A 434 -7.37 15.29 25.65
CA LEU A 434 -7.62 16.49 26.44
C LEU A 434 -7.35 16.16 27.91
N ASP A 435 -6.25 16.67 28.47
CA ASP A 435 -5.96 16.58 29.90
C ASP A 435 -6.57 17.80 30.60
N VAL A 436 -7.73 17.59 31.22
CA VAL A 436 -8.53 18.68 31.81
C VAL A 436 -8.34 18.71 33.33
N ALA A 437 -7.76 19.79 33.85
CA ALA A 437 -7.36 19.95 35.25
C ALA A 437 -8.33 20.74 36.14
#